data_AF-A0A0E3BSE9-F1
#
_entry.id   AF-A0A0E3BSE9-F1
#
_cell.length_a   1.000
_cell.length_b   1.000
_cell.length_c   1.000
_cell.angle_alpha   90.00
_cell.angle_beta   90.00
_cell.angle_gamma   90.00
#
_symmetry.space_group_name_H-M   'P 1'
#
loop_
_entity.id
_entity.type
_entity.pdbx_description
1 polymer ?
#
loop_
_entity_poly.entity_id
_entity_poly.type
_entity_poly.pdbx_seq_one_letter_code
_entity_poly.pdbx_strand_id
1 'polypeptide(L)' 'MDFNPQTDKVRKLELGADQSHASSGNATAELEPLAPFQFLGIQGLAGL' A
#
# COMPACT_ATOMS: atom_id res chain seq x y z
N MET A 1 10.37 -11.10 -5.77
CA MET A 1 9.09 -10.39 -5.94
C MET A 1 8.45 -10.94 -7.20
N ASP A 2 7.22 -11.42 -7.12
CA ASP A 2 6.45 -11.93 -8.26
C ASP A 2 5.38 -10.89 -8.61
N PHE A 3 5.22 -10.58 -9.90
CA PHE A 3 4.31 -9.58 -10.44
C PHE A 3 3.41 -10.15 -11.54
N ASN A 4 3.21 -11.48 -11.55
CA ASN A 4 2.30 -12.11 -12.49
C ASN A 4 0.85 -11.61 -12.26
N PRO A 5 0.22 -10.98 -13.27
CA PRO A 5 -1.11 -10.38 -13.10
C PRO A 5 -2.22 -11.39 -12.77
N GLN A 6 -2.01 -12.70 -12.99
CA GLN A 6 -2.99 -13.74 -12.67
C GLN A 6 -2.95 -14.18 -11.20
N THR A 7 -1.81 -14.01 -10.52
CA THR A 7 -1.58 -14.56 -9.18
C THR A 7 -1.14 -13.51 -8.17
N ASP A 8 -0.67 -12.36 -8.64
CA ASP A 8 -0.18 -11.30 -7.78
C ASP A 8 -1.33 -10.60 -7.04
N LYS A 9 -1.02 -10.15 -5.84
CA LYS A 9 -1.93 -9.41 -4.98
C LYS A 9 -1.27 -8.09 -4.65
N VAL A 10 -2.07 -7.03 -4.58
CA VAL A 10 -1.60 -5.77 -4.01
C VAL A 10 -1.10 -6.05 -2.60
N ARG A 11 0.10 -5.54 -2.31
CA ARG A 11 0.71 -5.61 -1.00
C ARG A 11 1.10 -4.21 -0.55
N LYS A 12 1.11 -4.00 0.76
CA LYS A 12 1.44 -2.72 1.38
C LYS A 12 2.51 -2.93 2.45
N LEU A 13 3.44 -1.98 2.54
CA LEU A 13 4.32 -1.83 3.68
C LEU A 13 3.70 -0.77 4.59
N GLU A 14 3.37 -1.11 5.82
CA GLU A 14 2.75 -0.18 6.77
C GLU A 14 3.83 0.65 7.46
N LEU A 15 3.83 1.95 7.18
CA LEU A 15 4.83 2.88 7.75
C LEU A 15 4.36 3.50 9.08
N GLY A 16 3.08 3.43 9.42
CA GLY A 16 2.53 4.13 10.57
C GLY A 16 2.44 5.65 10.40
N ALA A 17 1.85 6.32 11.38
CA ALA A 17 1.84 7.78 11.45
C ALA A 17 3.28 8.30 11.54
N ASP A 18 3.58 9.37 10.78
CA ASP A 18 4.92 9.99 10.68
C ASP A 18 6.05 8.98 10.39
N GLN A 19 5.72 7.89 9.67
CA GLN A 19 6.64 6.80 9.34
C GLN A 19 7.33 6.18 10.58
N SER A 20 6.62 6.13 11.71
CA SER A 20 7.14 5.60 12.97
C SER A 20 7.49 4.11 12.95
N HIS A 21 6.99 3.35 11.98
CA HIS A 21 7.43 1.98 11.74
C HIS A 21 8.67 1.98 10.85
N ALA A 22 9.82 1.67 11.45
CA ALA A 22 11.09 1.60 10.74
C ALA A 22 11.34 0.20 10.16
N SER A 23 11.62 0.16 8.85
CA SER A 23 12.17 -1.00 8.15
C SER A 23 13.58 -0.67 7.67
N SER A 24 14.42 -1.68 7.39
CA SER A 24 15.79 -1.45 6.90
C SER A 24 16.28 -2.54 5.95
N GLY A 25 17.30 -2.22 5.15
CA GLY A 25 17.84 -3.14 4.15
C GLY A 25 16.81 -3.45 3.06
N ASN A 26 16.58 -4.73 2.79
CA ASN A 26 15.55 -5.20 1.87
C ASN A 26 14.28 -5.61 2.64
N ALA A 27 13.32 -4.70 2.73
CA ALA A 27 12.05 -4.88 3.44
C ALA A 27 10.96 -5.61 2.61
N THR A 28 11.29 -6.26 1.48
CA THR A 28 10.29 -6.92 0.62
C THR A 28 9.47 -7.99 1.37
N ALA A 29 10.05 -8.61 2.40
CA ALA A 29 9.37 -9.62 3.22
C ALA A 29 8.33 -9.04 4.19
N GLU A 30 8.37 -7.73 4.45
CA GLU A 30 7.44 -7.01 5.35
C GLU A 30 6.18 -6.52 4.59
N LEU A 31 6.10 -6.78 3.28
CA LEU A 31 4.93 -6.46 2.47
C LEU A 31 3.78 -7.43 2.76
N GLU A 32 2.69 -6.91 3.31
CA GLU A 32 1.50 -7.69 3.63
C GLU A 32 0.41 -7.56 2.54
N PRO A 33 -0.32 -8.63 2.20
CA PRO A 33 -1.44 -8.55 1.26
C PRO A 33 -2.52 -7.57 1.71
N LEU A 34 -2.94 -6.69 0.81
CA LEU A 34 -3.98 -5.69 1.07
C LEU A 34 -4.86 -5.50 -0.16
N ALA A 35 -6.14 -5.19 0.05
CA ALA A 35 -6.99 -4.71 -1.04
C ALA A 35 -6.44 -3.39 -1.60
N PRO A 36 -6.57 -3.12 -2.92
CA PRO A 36 -6.21 -1.82 -3.49
C PRO A 36 -6.99 -0.69 -2.81
N PHE A 37 -6.34 0.46 -2.60
CA PHE A 37 -7.05 1.62 -2.06
C PHE A 37 -7.96 2.25 -3.12
N GLN A 38 -9.08 2.81 -2.65
CA GLN A 38 -9.98 3.58 -3.50
C GLN A 38 -9.36 4.96 -3.74
N PHE A 39 -9.19 5.33 -5.00
CA PHE A 39 -8.82 6.70 -5.35
C PHE A 39 -9.92 7.67 -4.92
N LEU A 40 -9.53 8.82 -4.37
CA LEU A 40 -10.45 9.93 -4.18
C LEU A 40 -10.88 10.46 -5.57
N GLY A 41 -12.17 10.37 -5.88
CA GLY A 41 -12.76 10.90 -7.12
C GLY A 41 -13.23 12.35 -6.98
N ILE A 42 -14.04 12.83 -7.93
CA ILE A 42 -14.66 14.18 -7.90
C ILE A 42 -15.53 14.37 -6.63
N GLN A 43 -16.03 13.29 -6.04
CA GLN A 43 -16.74 13.28 -4.74
C GLN A 43 -15.89 13.82 -3.58
N GLY A 44 -14.55 13.75 -3.67
CA GLY A 44 -13.64 14.31 -2.67
C GLY A 44 -13.47 15.83 -2.74
N LEU A 45 -13.95 16.47 -3.81
CA LEU A 45 -13.93 17.93 -4.01
C LEU A 45 -15.26 18.59 -3.65
N ALA A 46 -16.33 17.83 -3.40
CA ALA A 46 -17.66 18.36 -3.08
C ALA A 46 -17.77 18.95 -1.65
N GLY A 47 -16.68 18.94 -0.88
CA GLY A 47 -16.58 19.52 0.46
C GLY A 47 -15.62 20.72 0.57
N LEU A 48 -15.17 21.28 -0.56
CA LEU A 48 -14.48 22.57 -0.66
C LEU A 48 -15.42 23.63 -1.25
#